data_AF-A0A815PHT5-F1
#
_entry.id   AF-A0A815PHT5-F1
#
_cell.length_a   1.000
_cell.length_b   1.000
_cell.length_c   1.000
_cell.angle_alpha   90.00
_cell.angle_beta   90.00
_cell.angle_gamma   90.00
#
_symmetry.space_group_name_H-M   'P 1'
#
loop_
_entity.id
_entity.type
_entity.pdbx_description
1 polymer ?
#
loop_
_entity_poly.entity_id
_entity_poly.type
_entity_poly.pdbx_seq_one_letter_code
_entity_poly.pdbx_strand_id
1 'polypeptide(L)'
;MKILINALENNTTLTTLKLSNAGVDAEAAQHLANFLRNNMTITKLQLFNNEIGVKGAKHLADALRTNMTLTSIDLGLTKIGDEGAQHLADALRHNIGLTELYIQSNEIGDDGIQYLADALRYNMTLTTLGIFCNQFGEKGARYLADLLCYNETFKKIELRDNKIGSEGARHLANALRKNTTSTDGKTLYDVTNDSDLYIYLCGTKHYPSQIDNIKLKPEPRRRLPP
;
A
#
# COMPACT_ATOMS: atom_id res chain seq x y z
N MET A 1 -26.68 -3.24 3.17
CA MET A 1 -25.83 -2.20 3.79
C MET A 1 -26.59 -1.22 4.69
N LYS A 2 -27.65 -0.54 4.23
CA LYS A 2 -28.39 0.45 5.04
C LYS A 2 -28.83 -0.05 6.44
N ILE A 3 -29.41 -1.25 6.51
CA ILE A 3 -29.86 -1.84 7.78
C ILE A 3 -28.69 -2.01 8.77
N LEU A 4 -27.54 -2.48 8.29
CA LEU A 4 -26.33 -2.62 9.11
C LEU A 4 -25.88 -1.27 9.65
N ILE A 5 -25.82 -0.25 8.81
CA ILE A 5 -25.41 1.10 9.22
C ILE A 5 -26.36 1.66 10.28
N ASN A 6 -27.67 1.55 10.08
CA ASN A 6 -28.66 1.99 11.07
C ASN A 6 -28.46 1.28 12.43
N ALA A 7 -28.12 -0.01 12.41
CA ALA A 7 -27.81 -0.75 13.64
C ALA A 7 -26.50 -0.29 14.30
N LEU A 8 -25.58 0.30 13.54
CA LEU A 8 -24.30 0.82 14.01
C LEU A 8 -24.30 2.30 14.37
N GLU A 9 -25.33 3.08 14.00
CA GLU A 9 -25.40 4.53 14.24
C GLU A 9 -25.20 4.92 15.71
N ASN A 10 -25.76 4.13 16.63
CA ASN A 10 -25.63 4.35 18.08
C ASN A 10 -24.57 3.47 18.73
N ASN A 11 -23.80 2.71 17.94
CA ASN A 11 -22.79 1.82 18.47
C ASN A 11 -21.52 2.60 18.83
N THR A 12 -21.24 2.70 20.13
CA THR A 12 -20.09 3.43 20.66
C THR A 12 -18.90 2.55 21.01
N THR A 13 -19.01 1.23 20.84
CA THR A 13 -18.01 0.27 21.36
C THR A 13 -17.32 -0.55 20.28
N LEU A 14 -17.93 -0.71 19.11
CA LEU A 14 -17.37 -1.46 18.00
C LEU A 14 -16.22 -0.65 17.40
N THR A 15 -15.04 -1.27 17.32
CA THR A 15 -13.83 -0.65 16.77
C THR A 15 -13.38 -1.28 15.47
N THR A 16 -13.83 -2.50 15.17
CA THR A 16 -13.47 -3.22 13.94
C THR A 16 -14.73 -3.64 13.21
N LEU A 17 -14.88 -3.19 11.97
CA LEU A 17 -15.96 -3.59 11.08
C LEU A 17 -15.42 -4.53 10.01
N LYS A 18 -15.86 -5.79 10.04
CA LYS A 18 -15.45 -6.84 9.10
C LYS A 18 -16.55 -7.09 8.07
N LEU A 19 -16.27 -6.79 6.81
CA LEU A 19 -17.18 -6.89 5.68
C LEU A 19 -16.51 -7.52 4.46
N SER A 20 -15.44 -8.30 4.67
CA SER A 20 -14.81 -9.07 3.60
C SER A 20 -15.77 -10.12 3.05
N ASN A 21 -15.86 -10.26 1.72
CA ASN A 21 -16.79 -11.18 1.05
C ASN A 21 -18.28 -10.91 1.38
N ALA A 22 -18.65 -9.66 1.69
CA ALA A 22 -20.01 -9.31 2.11
C ALA A 22 -20.89 -8.76 0.97
N GLY A 23 -20.41 -8.81 -0.28
CA GLY A 23 -21.13 -8.26 -1.43
C GLY A 23 -21.22 -6.73 -1.37
N VAL A 24 -20.19 -6.06 -0.87
CA VAL A 24 -20.12 -4.60 -0.84
C VAL A 24 -19.84 -4.07 -2.25
N ASP A 25 -20.86 -3.56 -2.90
CA ASP A 25 -20.74 -2.84 -4.16
C ASP A 25 -20.47 -1.34 -3.96
N ALA A 26 -20.40 -0.58 -5.05
CA ALA A 26 -20.21 0.87 -5.00
C ALA A 26 -21.30 1.63 -4.22
N GLU A 27 -22.56 1.18 -4.25
CA GLU A 27 -23.66 1.83 -3.52
C GLU A 27 -23.57 1.54 -2.01
N ALA A 28 -23.26 0.30 -1.66
CA ALA A 28 -22.97 -0.09 -0.29
C ALA A 28 -21.75 0.67 0.25
N ALA A 29 -20.68 0.82 -0.55
CA ALA A 29 -19.52 1.64 -0.22
C ALA A 29 -19.88 3.11 0.01
N GLN A 30 -20.82 3.67 -0.77
CA GLN A 30 -21.34 5.02 -0.54
C GLN A 30 -22.02 5.15 0.82
N HIS A 31 -22.87 4.19 1.19
CA HIS A 31 -23.50 4.19 2.50
C HIS A 31 -22.48 4.07 3.63
N LEU A 32 -21.49 3.18 3.50
CA LEU A 32 -20.38 3.06 4.44
C LEU A 32 -19.61 4.37 4.57
N ALA A 33 -19.27 5.01 3.46
CA ALA A 33 -18.58 6.29 3.45
C ALA A 33 -19.35 7.38 4.21
N ASN A 34 -20.65 7.49 3.99
CA ASN A 34 -21.49 8.46 4.70
C ASN A 34 -21.52 8.21 6.21
N PHE A 35 -21.59 6.95 6.63
CA PHE A 35 -21.49 6.56 8.03
C PHE A 35 -20.12 6.91 8.63
N LEU A 36 -19.03 6.58 7.92
CA LEU A 36 -17.66 6.79 8.38
C LEU A 36 -17.33 8.28 8.58
N ARG A 37 -17.93 9.21 7.83
CA ARG A 37 -17.66 10.65 7.99
C ARG A 37 -17.90 11.15 9.43
N ASN A 38 -18.87 10.58 10.13
CA ASN A 38 -19.25 10.98 11.48
C ASN A 38 -18.93 9.92 12.54
N ASN A 39 -18.59 8.69 12.13
CA ASN A 39 -18.25 7.63 13.06
C ASN A 39 -16.87 7.88 13.67
N MET A 40 -16.81 7.88 15.01
CA MET A 40 -15.58 8.10 15.78
C MET A 40 -15.14 6.87 16.57
N THR A 41 -15.63 5.67 16.21
CA THR A 41 -15.40 4.44 17.00
C THR A 41 -14.69 3.37 16.19
N ILE A 42 -15.02 3.23 14.90
CA ILE A 42 -14.39 2.28 13.99
C ILE A 42 -12.98 2.75 13.65
N THR A 43 -11.99 1.98 14.10
CA THR A 43 -10.57 2.18 13.82
C THR A 43 -10.04 1.24 12.75
N LYS A 44 -10.73 0.12 12.48
CA LYS A 44 -10.35 -0.87 11.46
C LYS A 44 -11.52 -1.27 10.58
N LEU A 45 -11.33 -1.22 9.26
CA LEU A 45 -12.33 -1.58 8.27
C LEU A 45 -11.78 -2.62 7.29
N GLN A 46 -12.38 -3.81 7.27
CA GLN A 46 -11.97 -4.90 6.38
C GLN A 46 -13.01 -5.08 5.28
N LEU A 47 -12.62 -4.83 4.03
CA LEU A 47 -13.47 -4.87 2.84
C LEU A 47 -12.90 -5.77 1.74
N PHE A 48 -11.95 -6.64 2.07
CA PHE A 48 -11.34 -7.58 1.13
C PHE A 48 -12.37 -8.40 0.32
N ASN A 49 -12.10 -8.60 -0.98
CA ASN A 49 -12.92 -9.40 -1.90
C ASN A 49 -14.38 -8.92 -1.96
N ASN A 50 -14.58 -7.75 -2.55
CA ASN A 50 -15.89 -7.10 -2.75
C ASN A 50 -15.92 -6.34 -4.10
N GLU A 51 -17.08 -5.89 -4.55
CA GLU A 51 -17.28 -5.26 -5.87
C GLU A 51 -17.35 -3.72 -5.77
N ILE A 52 -16.43 -3.12 -5.00
CA ILE A 52 -16.44 -1.68 -4.68
C ILE A 52 -16.20 -0.83 -5.95
N GLY A 53 -15.22 -1.23 -6.76
CA GLY A 53 -14.83 -0.54 -7.99
C GLY A 53 -14.33 0.89 -7.75
N VAL A 54 -14.03 1.59 -8.85
CA VAL A 54 -13.57 2.99 -8.84
C VAL A 54 -14.56 3.90 -8.10
N LYS A 55 -15.86 3.79 -8.39
CA LYS A 55 -16.91 4.64 -7.79
C LYS A 55 -16.99 4.46 -6.28
N GLY A 56 -16.96 3.21 -5.79
CA GLY A 56 -16.94 2.94 -4.36
C GLY A 56 -15.66 3.43 -3.69
N ALA A 57 -14.49 3.27 -4.35
CA ALA A 57 -13.22 3.79 -3.87
C ALA A 57 -13.25 5.32 -3.71
N LYS A 58 -13.84 6.04 -4.66
CA LYS A 58 -14.08 7.49 -4.57
C LYS A 58 -14.88 7.85 -3.32
N HIS A 59 -16.00 7.16 -3.08
CA HIS A 59 -16.83 7.44 -1.91
C HIS A 59 -16.06 7.22 -0.60
N LEU A 60 -15.31 6.11 -0.50
CA LEU A 60 -14.48 5.82 0.67
C LEU A 60 -13.36 6.86 0.84
N ALA A 61 -12.70 7.26 -0.24
CA ALA A 61 -11.69 8.32 -0.22
C ALA A 61 -12.27 9.66 0.29
N ASP A 62 -13.45 10.05 -0.18
CA ASP A 62 -14.10 11.28 0.30
C ASP A 62 -14.38 11.24 1.81
N ALA A 63 -14.71 10.08 2.36
CA ALA A 63 -14.90 9.89 3.80
C ALA A 63 -13.56 9.91 4.56
N LEU A 64 -12.52 9.26 4.02
CA LEU A 64 -11.17 9.27 4.59
C LEU A 64 -10.61 10.69 4.70
N ARG A 65 -10.94 11.61 3.80
CA ARG A 65 -10.46 13.00 3.87
C ARG A 65 -10.81 13.70 5.19
N THR A 66 -11.92 13.34 5.82
CA THR A 66 -12.40 13.95 7.08
C THR A 66 -12.36 13.00 8.28
N ASN A 67 -12.43 11.70 8.06
CA ASN A 67 -12.36 10.73 9.15
C ASN A 67 -10.92 10.57 9.64
N MET A 68 -10.67 10.93 10.90
CA MET A 68 -9.36 10.79 11.56
C MET A 68 -9.32 9.63 12.57
N THR A 69 -10.41 8.87 12.72
CA THR A 69 -10.51 7.75 13.66
C THR A 69 -10.06 6.44 13.02
N LEU A 70 -10.30 6.25 11.73
CA LEU A 70 -9.94 5.05 11.00
C LEU A 70 -8.42 5.00 10.82
N THR A 71 -7.82 3.97 11.39
CA THR A 71 -6.37 3.73 11.37
C THR A 71 -5.97 2.67 10.34
N SER A 72 -6.86 1.74 10.00
CA SER A 72 -6.57 0.64 9.09
C SER A 72 -7.74 0.36 8.15
N ILE A 73 -7.46 0.29 6.85
CA ILE A 73 -8.45 -0.08 5.82
C ILE A 73 -7.87 -1.12 4.87
N ASP A 74 -8.63 -2.18 4.62
CA ASP A 74 -8.29 -3.23 3.65
C ASP A 74 -9.30 -3.28 2.52
N LEU A 75 -8.83 -2.88 1.33
CA LEU A 75 -9.54 -2.83 0.05
C LEU A 75 -8.95 -3.82 -0.96
N GLY A 76 -8.28 -4.88 -0.50
CA GLY A 76 -7.71 -5.87 -1.41
C GLY A 76 -8.78 -6.59 -2.24
N LEU A 77 -8.50 -6.85 -3.51
CA LEU A 77 -9.45 -7.53 -4.43
C LEU A 77 -10.79 -6.78 -4.49
N THR A 78 -10.76 -5.49 -4.83
CA THR A 78 -11.96 -4.64 -4.94
C THR A 78 -12.08 -3.84 -6.25
N LYS A 79 -11.21 -4.15 -7.24
CA LYS A 79 -11.24 -3.61 -8.61
C LYS A 79 -11.16 -2.08 -8.67
N ILE A 80 -10.34 -1.48 -7.81
CA ILE A 80 -10.23 -0.01 -7.75
C ILE A 80 -9.40 0.57 -8.91
N GLY A 81 -8.46 -0.17 -9.48
CA GLY A 81 -7.58 0.28 -10.56
C GLY A 81 -6.78 1.56 -10.23
N ASP A 82 -6.20 2.16 -11.27
CA ASP A 82 -5.40 3.39 -11.13
C ASP A 82 -6.25 4.61 -10.72
N GLU A 83 -7.46 4.73 -11.24
CA GLU A 83 -8.37 5.84 -10.90
C GLU A 83 -8.83 5.77 -9.43
N GLY A 84 -9.14 4.58 -8.93
CA GLY A 84 -9.44 4.40 -7.51
C GLY A 84 -8.22 4.66 -6.61
N ALA A 85 -7.03 4.26 -7.05
CA ALA A 85 -5.78 4.59 -6.36
C ALA A 85 -5.53 6.11 -6.31
N GLN A 86 -5.86 6.84 -7.39
CA GLN A 86 -5.80 8.30 -7.42
C GLN A 86 -6.73 8.94 -6.37
N HIS A 87 -7.97 8.47 -6.28
CA HIS A 87 -8.90 8.99 -5.26
C HIS A 87 -8.39 8.76 -3.85
N LEU A 88 -7.86 7.56 -3.55
CA LEU A 88 -7.24 7.28 -2.26
C LEU A 88 -6.03 8.19 -2.00
N ALA A 89 -5.17 8.39 -3.00
CA ALA A 89 -4.02 9.29 -2.90
C ALA A 89 -4.43 10.73 -2.56
N ASP A 90 -5.46 11.27 -3.22
CA ASP A 90 -5.96 12.62 -2.93
C ASP A 90 -6.50 12.76 -1.50
N ALA A 91 -7.15 11.72 -0.97
CA ALA A 91 -7.57 11.68 0.43
C ALA A 91 -6.37 11.63 1.40
N LEU A 92 -5.37 10.80 1.09
CA LEU A 92 -4.16 10.63 1.91
C LEU A 92 -3.31 11.89 2.03
N ARG A 93 -3.40 12.84 1.10
CA ARG A 93 -2.73 14.16 1.26
C ARG A 93 -3.21 14.94 2.48
N HIS A 94 -4.43 14.65 2.96
CA HIS A 94 -5.07 15.40 4.04
C HIS A 94 -5.36 14.52 5.27
N ASN A 95 -5.50 13.21 5.06
CA ASN A 95 -5.78 12.29 6.15
C ASN A 95 -4.54 12.13 7.05
N ILE A 96 -4.75 12.33 8.36
CA ILE A 96 -3.73 12.19 9.40
C ILE A 96 -4.06 11.09 10.42
N GLY A 97 -5.06 10.25 10.14
CA GLY A 97 -5.50 9.17 11.03
C GLY A 97 -5.08 7.78 10.56
N LEU A 98 -5.00 7.57 9.24
CA LEU A 98 -4.73 6.28 8.64
C LEU A 98 -3.24 5.93 8.76
N THR A 99 -2.96 4.76 9.34
CA THR A 99 -1.61 4.23 9.56
C THR A 99 -1.34 3.00 8.70
N GLU A 100 -2.39 2.30 8.25
CA GLU A 100 -2.32 1.08 7.44
C GLU A 100 -3.31 1.14 6.27
N LEU A 101 -2.81 0.91 5.05
CA LEU A 101 -3.61 0.80 3.83
C LEU A 101 -3.24 -0.48 3.09
N TYR A 102 -4.24 -1.32 2.80
CA TYR A 102 -4.09 -2.55 2.02
C TYR A 102 -4.96 -2.46 0.76
N ILE A 103 -4.33 -2.52 -0.40
CA ILE A 103 -4.94 -2.37 -1.74
C ILE A 103 -4.34 -3.39 -2.73
N GLN A 104 -3.96 -4.58 -2.24
CA GLN A 104 -3.49 -5.71 -3.04
C GLN A 104 -4.53 -6.18 -4.08
N SER A 105 -4.09 -6.80 -5.18
CA SER A 105 -5.01 -7.45 -6.14
C SER A 105 -6.07 -6.51 -6.71
N ASN A 106 -5.69 -5.29 -7.12
CA ASN A 106 -6.60 -4.25 -7.58
C ASN A 106 -6.32 -3.73 -8.99
N GLU A 107 -5.46 -4.42 -9.75
CA GLU A 107 -5.08 -4.02 -11.12
C GLU A 107 -4.43 -2.62 -11.18
N ILE A 108 -3.72 -2.24 -10.11
CA ILE A 108 -3.00 -0.96 -10.04
C ILE A 108 -1.71 -1.06 -10.88
N GLY A 109 -1.56 -0.16 -11.85
CA GLY A 109 -0.40 0.02 -12.70
C GLY A 109 0.53 1.12 -12.22
N ASP A 110 1.50 1.50 -13.06
CA ASP A 110 2.52 2.49 -12.72
C ASP A 110 1.93 3.87 -12.40
N ASP A 111 0.85 4.26 -13.06
CA ASP A 111 0.21 5.57 -12.89
C ASP A 111 -0.53 5.65 -11.55
N GLY A 112 -1.22 4.58 -11.14
CA GLY A 112 -1.81 4.49 -9.80
C GLY A 112 -0.76 4.53 -8.69
N ILE A 113 0.38 3.87 -8.90
CA ILE A 113 1.53 3.95 -7.97
C ILE A 113 2.13 5.36 -7.92
N GLN A 114 2.20 6.07 -9.05
CA GLN A 114 2.66 7.45 -9.08
C GLN A 114 1.80 8.34 -8.18
N TYR A 115 0.46 8.27 -8.32
CA TYR A 115 -0.45 9.07 -7.49
C TYR A 115 -0.25 8.79 -6.00
N LEU A 116 -0.15 7.51 -5.63
CA LEU A 116 0.10 7.10 -4.25
C LEU A 116 1.45 7.63 -3.75
N ALA A 117 2.52 7.47 -4.52
CA ALA A 117 3.85 7.94 -4.16
C ALA A 117 3.90 9.47 -3.93
N ASP A 118 3.28 10.24 -4.84
CA ASP A 118 3.22 11.70 -4.74
C ASP A 118 2.46 12.17 -3.50
N ALA A 119 1.34 11.51 -3.16
CA ALA A 119 0.59 11.82 -1.95
C ALA A 119 1.34 11.43 -0.67
N LEU A 120 1.91 10.22 -0.66
CA LEU A 120 2.56 9.65 0.50
C LEU A 120 3.92 10.28 0.81
N ARG A 121 4.51 11.02 -0.14
CA ARG A 121 5.73 11.80 0.10
C ARG A 121 5.58 12.80 1.25
N TYR A 122 4.37 13.31 1.47
CA TYR A 122 4.06 14.30 2.50
C TYR A 122 3.17 13.74 3.62
N ASN A 123 2.61 12.54 3.45
CA ASN A 123 1.83 11.89 4.48
C ASN A 123 2.77 11.28 5.53
N MET A 124 2.74 11.84 6.74
CA MET A 124 3.61 11.43 7.85
C MET A 124 2.90 10.51 8.86
N THR A 125 1.77 9.91 8.48
CA THR A 125 0.96 9.07 9.37
C THR A 125 0.86 7.62 8.89
N LEU A 126 0.86 7.41 7.57
CA LEU A 126 0.87 6.08 7.00
C LEU A 126 2.23 5.42 7.24
N THR A 127 2.19 4.22 7.84
CA THR A 127 3.38 3.44 8.17
C THR A 127 3.43 2.11 7.43
N THR A 128 2.27 1.60 7.00
CA THR A 128 2.13 0.32 6.29
C THR A 128 1.33 0.51 5.01
N LEU A 129 1.92 0.08 3.88
CA LEU A 129 1.26 0.04 2.57
C LEU A 129 1.36 -1.37 1.97
N GLY A 130 0.22 -2.03 1.78
CA GLY A 130 0.12 -3.31 1.07
C GLY A 130 -0.38 -3.12 -0.35
N ILE A 131 0.51 -3.31 -1.34
CA ILE A 131 0.20 -3.16 -2.78
C ILE A 131 0.63 -4.40 -3.58
N PHE A 132 0.74 -5.54 -2.92
CA PHE A 132 1.12 -6.81 -3.55
C PHE A 132 0.07 -7.33 -4.54
N CYS A 133 0.46 -8.24 -5.43
CA CYS A 133 -0.43 -8.79 -6.48
C CYS A 133 -1.10 -7.70 -7.34
N ASN A 134 -0.38 -6.64 -7.72
CA ASN A 134 -0.86 -5.64 -8.67
C ASN A 134 -0.08 -5.77 -10.00
N GLN A 135 -0.12 -4.77 -10.87
CA GLN A 135 0.45 -4.87 -12.22
C GLN A 135 1.44 -3.76 -12.58
N PHE A 136 1.93 -3.01 -11.59
CA PHE A 136 2.97 -2.00 -11.82
C PHE A 136 4.33 -2.63 -12.07
N GLY A 137 5.14 -1.93 -12.86
CA GLY A 137 6.45 -2.35 -13.31
C GLY A 137 7.59 -1.52 -12.74
N GLU A 138 8.70 -1.49 -13.48
CA GLU A 138 9.91 -0.74 -13.11
C GLU A 138 9.66 0.75 -12.88
N LYS A 139 8.75 1.36 -13.64
CA LYS A 139 8.40 2.79 -13.51
C LYS A 139 7.71 3.05 -12.17
N GLY A 140 6.72 2.25 -11.79
CA GLY A 140 6.07 2.29 -10.49
C GLY A 140 7.05 2.08 -9.34
N ALA A 141 7.95 1.10 -9.48
CA ALA A 141 8.99 0.85 -8.48
C ALA A 141 9.93 2.05 -8.27
N ARG A 142 10.25 2.82 -9.32
CA ARG A 142 11.03 4.07 -9.20
C ARG A 142 10.29 5.13 -8.39
N TYR A 143 8.98 5.32 -8.61
CA TYR A 143 8.19 6.24 -7.81
C TYR A 143 8.18 5.87 -6.32
N LEU A 144 8.08 4.57 -6.02
CA LEU A 144 8.18 4.07 -4.64
C LEU A 144 9.58 4.26 -4.05
N ALA A 145 10.63 4.08 -4.85
CA ALA A 145 12.01 4.36 -4.43
C ALA A 145 12.22 5.84 -4.09
N ASP A 146 11.70 6.75 -4.91
CA ASP A 146 11.73 8.19 -4.65
C ASP A 146 10.95 8.53 -3.39
N LEU A 147 9.73 8.00 -3.22
CA LEU A 147 8.95 8.12 -1.99
C LEU A 147 9.78 7.72 -0.76
N LEU A 148 10.43 6.57 -0.81
CA LEU A 148 11.26 6.04 0.29
C LEU A 148 12.51 6.89 0.56
N CYS A 149 12.98 7.71 -0.37
CA CYS A 149 14.08 8.63 -0.10
C CYS A 149 13.68 9.82 0.78
N TYR A 150 12.40 10.21 0.75
CA TYR A 150 11.92 11.43 1.42
C TYR A 150 11.00 11.15 2.62
N ASN A 151 10.22 10.08 2.57
CA ASN A 151 9.31 9.73 3.65
C ASN A 151 10.03 8.89 4.71
N GLU A 152 10.03 9.36 5.96
CA GLU A 152 10.68 8.68 7.09
C GLU A 152 9.74 7.82 7.94
N THR A 153 8.43 7.88 7.69
CA THR A 153 7.40 7.23 8.53
C THR A 153 7.07 5.81 8.11
N PHE A 154 7.31 5.45 6.84
CA PHE A 154 7.08 4.09 6.37
C PHE A 154 7.94 3.07 7.12
N LYS A 155 7.27 2.13 7.78
CA LYS A 155 7.87 0.97 8.44
C LYS A 155 7.77 -0.28 7.57
N LYS A 156 6.71 -0.37 6.75
CA LYS A 156 6.39 -1.56 5.97
C LYS A 156 5.79 -1.21 4.61
N ILE A 157 6.37 -1.76 3.55
CA ILE A 157 5.74 -1.78 2.22
C ILE A 157 5.81 -3.21 1.67
N GLU A 158 4.66 -3.75 1.25
CA GLU A 158 4.54 -5.09 0.66
C GLU A 158 4.35 -4.99 -0.85
N LEU A 159 5.32 -5.48 -1.61
CA LEU A 159 5.42 -5.29 -3.07
C LEU A 159 5.38 -6.60 -3.86
N ARG A 160 5.31 -7.77 -3.19
CA ARG A 160 5.36 -9.09 -3.85
C ARG A 160 4.33 -9.22 -4.98
N ASP A 161 4.62 -10.10 -5.95
CA ASP A 161 3.72 -10.41 -7.06
C ASP A 161 3.33 -9.18 -7.91
N ASN A 162 4.29 -8.27 -8.13
CA ASN A 162 4.22 -7.19 -9.12
C ASN A 162 5.26 -7.40 -10.23
N LYS A 163 5.29 -6.52 -11.24
CA LYS A 163 6.16 -6.66 -12.43
C LYS A 163 7.41 -5.77 -12.34
N ILE A 164 7.94 -5.55 -11.15
CA ILE A 164 8.93 -4.49 -10.87
C ILE A 164 10.29 -4.67 -11.57
N GLY A 165 10.62 -5.90 -12.00
CA GLY A 165 11.89 -6.22 -12.65
C GLY A 165 13.13 -6.02 -11.76
N SER A 166 14.28 -6.43 -12.27
CA SER A 166 15.56 -6.29 -11.55
C SER A 166 15.95 -4.81 -11.35
N GLU A 167 15.63 -3.96 -12.32
CA GLU A 167 15.95 -2.53 -12.25
C GLU A 167 15.08 -1.80 -11.24
N GLY A 168 13.77 -2.06 -11.19
CA GLY A 168 12.89 -1.49 -10.18
C GLY A 168 13.30 -1.92 -8.77
N ALA A 169 13.64 -3.20 -8.60
CA ALA A 169 14.13 -3.71 -7.32
C ALA A 169 15.49 -3.08 -6.91
N ARG A 170 16.38 -2.82 -7.87
CA ARG A 170 17.64 -2.07 -7.64
C ARG A 170 17.39 -0.65 -7.14
N HIS A 171 16.42 0.07 -7.70
CA HIS A 171 16.05 1.42 -7.23
C HIS A 171 15.52 1.40 -5.80
N LEU A 172 14.62 0.47 -5.49
CA LEU A 172 14.08 0.29 -4.14
C LEU A 172 15.19 -0.03 -3.13
N ALA A 173 16.10 -0.96 -3.46
CA ALA A 173 17.23 -1.30 -2.61
C ALA A 173 18.14 -0.09 -2.32
N ASN A 174 18.41 0.74 -3.33
CA ASN A 174 19.21 1.95 -3.17
C ASN A 174 18.52 3.00 -2.30
N ALA A 175 17.21 3.18 -2.45
CA ALA A 175 16.43 4.11 -1.62
C ALA A 175 16.48 3.71 -0.14
N LEU A 176 16.32 2.42 0.15
CA LEU A 176 16.39 1.90 1.52
C LEU A 176 17.74 2.13 2.17
N ARG A 177 18.84 1.87 1.44
CA ARG A 177 20.22 2.14 1.93
C ARG A 177 20.44 3.61 2.27
N LYS A 178 19.78 4.54 1.57
CA LYS A 178 19.86 5.97 1.89
C LYS A 178 19.03 6.34 3.11
N ASN A 179 17.93 5.63 3.35
CA ASN A 179 17.01 5.92 4.44
C ASN A 179 17.44 5.31 5.80
N THR A 180 18.44 4.40 5.84
CA THR A 180 18.94 3.76 7.07
C THR A 180 19.69 4.68 8.06
N THR A 181 19.60 6.00 7.94
CA THR A 181 20.03 6.93 9.01
C THR A 181 18.98 7.11 10.10
N SER A 182 17.75 6.60 9.92
CA SER A 182 16.72 6.57 10.96
C SER A 182 16.78 5.24 11.73
N THR A 183 16.96 5.32 13.05
CA THR A 183 17.31 4.22 13.97
C THR A 183 16.28 3.10 14.14
N ASP A 184 15.10 3.20 13.51
CA ASP A 184 14.05 2.18 13.55
C ASP A 184 13.89 1.49 12.19
N GLY A 185 14.37 0.24 12.11
CA GLY A 185 14.50 -0.52 10.87
C GLY A 185 13.22 -0.59 10.02
N LYS A 186 13.25 0.04 8.85
CA LYS A 186 12.23 -0.13 7.80
C LYS A 186 12.32 -1.55 7.22
N THR A 187 11.20 -2.26 7.21
CA THR A 187 11.09 -3.62 6.68
C THR A 187 10.32 -3.59 5.35
N LEU A 188 11.02 -3.72 4.22
CA LEU A 188 10.34 -4.10 2.98
C LEU A 188 10.14 -5.62 2.97
N TYR A 189 8.93 -6.05 2.64
CA TYR A 189 8.67 -7.45 2.29
C TYR A 189 8.56 -7.53 0.78
N ASP A 190 9.66 -7.92 0.14
CA ASP A 190 9.65 -8.37 -1.25
C ASP A 190 10.30 -9.75 -1.36
N VAL A 191 9.55 -10.67 -1.96
CA VAL A 191 10.00 -12.00 -2.37
C VAL A 191 9.52 -12.12 -3.80
N THR A 192 10.31 -11.60 -4.74
CA THR A 192 10.09 -11.91 -6.15
C THR A 192 10.53 -13.36 -6.39
N ASN A 193 9.74 -14.09 -7.19
CA ASN A 193 10.05 -15.45 -7.66
C ASN A 193 11.17 -15.47 -8.74
N ASP A 194 11.86 -14.36 -8.96
CA ASP A 194 13.08 -14.33 -9.77
C ASP A 194 14.29 -14.55 -8.85
N SER A 195 14.98 -15.66 -9.10
CA SER A 195 15.97 -16.32 -8.25
C SER A 195 17.23 -15.53 -7.85
N ASP A 196 17.28 -14.21 -8.04
CA ASP A 196 18.50 -13.42 -7.89
C ASP A 196 18.38 -12.13 -7.04
N LEU A 197 17.24 -11.84 -6.39
CA LEU A 197 17.17 -10.66 -5.50
C LEU A 197 16.24 -10.82 -4.29
N TYR A 198 16.74 -11.45 -3.23
CA TYR A 198 16.12 -11.40 -1.91
C TYR A 198 16.46 -10.09 -1.19
N ILE A 199 15.50 -9.16 -1.11
CA ILE A 199 15.61 -8.01 -0.20
C ILE A 199 14.92 -8.39 1.11
N TYR A 200 15.68 -9.06 2.00
CA TYR A 200 15.33 -9.14 3.42
C TYR A 200 15.92 -7.91 4.13
N LEU A 201 15.05 -7.02 4.60
CA LEU A 201 15.40 -6.07 5.66
C LEU A 201 14.57 -6.39 6.90
N CYS A 202 14.77 -7.59 7.48
CA CYS A 202 14.18 -7.91 8.77
C CYS A 202 15.14 -7.48 9.88
N GLY A 203 14.72 -6.50 10.68
CA GLY A 203 15.37 -6.09 11.93
C GLY A 203 15.24 -7.14 13.04
N THR A 204 15.72 -8.36 12.81
CA THR A 204 15.92 -9.35 13.89
C THR A 204 17.39 -9.76 13.92
N LYS A 205 17.97 -9.65 15.11
CA LYS A 205 19.38 -9.91 15.44
C LYS A 205 19.84 -11.26 14.87
N HIS A 206 20.44 -11.33 13.68
CA HIS A 206 21.32 -12.43 13.27
C HIS A 206 22.46 -11.90 12.38
N TYR A 207 23.64 -12.44 12.69
CA TYR A 207 25.04 -12.09 12.39
C TYR A 207 25.40 -11.19 11.18
N PRO A 208 26.18 -10.10 11.40
CA PRO A 208 26.66 -9.16 10.38
C PRO A 208 27.88 -9.65 9.57
N SER A 209 28.02 -10.97 9.33
CA SER A 209 29.20 -11.53 8.64
C SER A 209 28.92 -12.04 7.22
N GLN A 210 27.73 -11.81 6.65
CA GLN A 210 27.40 -12.23 5.28
C GLN A 210 26.88 -11.12 4.37
N ILE A 211 26.83 -9.86 4.82
CA ILE A 211 26.29 -8.73 4.05
C ILE A 211 27.31 -8.20 3.01
N ASP A 212 28.57 -8.63 3.06
CA ASP A 212 29.63 -8.20 2.12
C ASP A 212 29.57 -8.86 0.72
N ASN A 213 28.55 -9.67 0.39
CA ASN A 213 28.47 -10.36 -0.89
C ASN A 213 27.14 -10.17 -1.64
N ILE A 214 26.66 -8.93 -1.78
CA ILE A 214 25.84 -8.59 -2.95
C ILE A 214 26.80 -8.45 -4.15
N LYS A 215 27.27 -9.60 -4.66
CA LYS A 215 27.96 -9.64 -5.95
C LYS A 215 26.93 -9.47 -7.06
N LEU A 216 26.85 -8.26 -7.60
CA LEU A 216 26.35 -8.04 -8.95
C LEU A 216 27.21 -8.89 -9.89
N LYS A 217 26.72 -10.03 -10.36
CA LYS A 217 27.42 -10.76 -11.44
C LYS A 217 27.42 -9.86 -12.68
N PRO A 218 28.56 -9.60 -13.33
CA PRO A 218 28.58 -8.87 -14.59
C PRO A 218 27.87 -9.71 -15.67
N GLU A 219 27.12 -9.05 -16.55
CA GLU A 219 26.40 -9.65 -17.68
C GLU A 219 27.28 -10.66 -18.45
N PRO A 220 26.74 -11.79 -18.92
CA PRO A 220 27.45 -12.65 -19.85
C PRO A 220 27.65 -11.89 -21.16
N ARG A 221 28.91 -11.54 -21.47
CA ARG A 221 29.29 -10.97 -22.77
C ARG A 221 28.76 -11.88 -23.89
N ARG A 222 27.79 -11.41 -24.68
CA ARG A 222 27.40 -12.05 -25.94
C ARG A 222 28.65 -12.17 -26.81
N ARG A 223 29.11 -13.39 -27.06
CA ARG A 223 30.05 -13.63 -28.16
C ARG A 223 29.27 -13.47 -29.45
N LEU A 224 29.70 -12.54 -30.30
CA LEU A 224 29.28 -12.51 -31.69
C LEU A 224 29.85 -13.77 -32.37
N PRO A 225 29.05 -14.51 -33.16
CA PRO A 225 29.54 -15.65 -33.92
C PRO A 225 30.51 -15.21 -35.03
N PRO A 226 31.41 -16.11 -35.48
CA PRO A 226 32.50 -15.80 -36.40
C PRO A 226 32.04 -15.32 -37.78
#